data_AF-A0A7W0QYD8-F1
#
_entry.id   AF-A0A7W0QYD8-F1
#
_cell.length_a   1.000
_cell.length_b   1.000
_cell.length_c   1.000
_cell.angle_alpha   90.00
_cell.angle_beta   90.00
_cell.angle_gamma   90.00
#
_symmetry.space_group_name_H-M   'P 1'
#
loop_
_entity.id
_entity.type
_entity.pdbx_description
1 polymer ?
#
loop_
_entity_poly.entity_id
_entity_poly.type
_entity_poly.pdbx_seq_one_letter_code
_entity_poly.pdbx_strand_id
1 'polypeptide(L)' 'MVTLSHPEPASPEPLRIDCDECSLQDTEACHDCIVTFLCGVEASQPVVVDLAEARALRLLGDAGLAPPLLFSPDPL' A
#
# COMPACT_ATOMS: atom_id res chain seq x y z
N MET A 1 -2.53 26.28 -14.44
CA MET A 1 -2.07 24.92 -14.78
C MET A 1 -0.70 24.75 -14.15
N VAL A 2 -0.60 23.97 -13.07
CA VAL A 2 0.70 23.64 -12.46
C VAL A 2 1.16 22.34 -13.11
N THR A 3 2.18 22.41 -13.96
CA THR A 3 2.85 21.24 -14.51
C THR A 3 3.83 20.72 -13.46
N LEU A 4 3.46 19.65 -12.74
CA LEU A 4 4.40 18.94 -11.89
C LEU A 4 5.35 18.15 -12.78
N SER A 5 6.49 18.75 -13.13
CA SER A 5 7.61 18.04 -13.75
C SER A 5 8.24 17.10 -12.71
N HIS A 6 7.67 15.90 -12.57
CA HIS A 6 8.33 14.84 -11.82
C HIS A 6 9.50 14.31 -12.66
N PRO A 7 10.76 14.38 -12.17
CA PRO A 7 11.88 13.74 -12.86
C PRO A 7 11.60 12.23 -12.94
N GLU A 8 11.73 11.67 -14.14
CA GLU A 8 11.54 10.24 -14.39
C GLU A 8 12.56 9.45 -13.55
N PRO A 9 12.12 8.55 -12.65
CA PRO A 9 13.04 7.88 -11.75
C PRO A 9 13.96 6.98 -12.57
N ALA A 10 15.28 7.23 -12.49
CA ALA A 10 16.29 6.26 -12.87
C ALA A 10 15.95 4.95 -12.15
N SER A 11 15.74 3.88 -12.92
CA SER A 11 15.23 2.57 -12.49
C SER A 11 15.44 2.33 -10.98
N PRO A 12 14.38 2.50 -10.16
CA PRO A 12 14.55 2.60 -8.72
C PRO A 12 14.99 1.24 -8.20
N GLU A 13 16.17 1.19 -7.58
CA GLU A 13 16.46 0.08 -6.66
C GLU A 13 15.30 0.00 -5.65
N PRO A 14 14.74 -1.19 -5.42
CA PRO A 14 13.60 -1.34 -4.53
C PRO A 14 13.99 -0.87 -3.13
N LEU A 15 13.15 -0.04 -2.52
CA LEU A 15 13.29 0.32 -1.11
C LEU A 15 13.16 -0.97 -0.28
N ARG A 16 14.27 -1.41 0.31
CA ARG A 16 14.30 -2.56 1.21
C ARG A 16 14.06 -2.07 2.64
N ILE A 17 13.00 -2.57 3.26
CA ILE A 17 12.71 -2.37 4.67
C ILE A 17 12.95 -3.72 5.37
N ASP A 18 13.88 -3.74 6.33
CA ASP A 18 14.23 -4.94 7.10
C ASP A 18 14.08 -4.65 8.60
N CYS A 19 13.16 -5.36 9.25
CA CYS A 19 12.92 -5.20 10.69
C CYS A 19 14.05 -5.78 11.54
N ASP A 20 14.83 -6.75 11.02
CA ASP A 20 15.94 -7.36 11.75
C ASP A 20 17.19 -6.46 11.79
N GLU A 21 17.25 -5.46 10.91
CA GLU A 21 18.32 -4.44 10.87
C GLU A 21 17.83 -3.08 11.42
N CYS A 22 16.61 -3.01 11.97
CA CYS A 22 16.01 -1.78 12.46
C CYS A 22 16.56 -1.39 13.85
N SER A 23 17.12 -0.19 13.98
CA SER A 23 17.69 0.31 15.25
C SER A 23 16.65 0.55 16.36
N LEU A 24 15.37 0.55 16.02
CA LEU A 24 14.24 0.74 16.94
C LEU A 24 13.46 -0.56 17.21
N GLN A 25 13.97 -1.71 16.75
CA GLN A 25 13.35 -3.01 16.98
C GLN A 25 13.10 -3.24 18.47
N ASP A 26 11.95 -3.83 18.79
CA ASP A 26 11.49 -4.15 20.15
C ASP A 26 11.30 -2.94 21.10
N THR A 27 11.15 -1.74 20.54
CA THR A 27 10.82 -0.53 21.32
C THR A 27 9.35 -0.13 21.16
N GLU A 28 8.90 0.87 21.93
CA GLU A 28 7.55 1.42 21.81
C GLU A 28 7.23 1.94 20.39
N ALA A 29 8.24 2.31 19.60
CA ALA A 29 8.07 2.74 18.22
C ALA A 29 7.48 1.65 17.31
N CYS A 30 7.68 0.36 17.63
CA CYS A 30 7.12 -0.74 16.84
C CYS A 30 5.60 -0.82 16.90
N HIS A 31 4.97 -0.32 17.98
CA HIS A 31 3.51 -0.36 18.15
C HIS A 31 2.77 0.58 17.19
N ASP A 32 3.44 1.64 16.72
CA ASP A 32 2.90 2.61 15.76
C ASP A 32 3.65 2.54 14.40
N CYS A 33 4.44 1.47 14.17
CA CYS A 33 5.17 1.30 12.94
C CYS A 33 4.26 0.72 11.84
N ILE A 34 4.22 1.38 10.68
CA ILE A 34 3.45 0.92 9.50
C ILE A 34 3.81 -0.52 9.08
N VAL A 35 5.06 -0.95 9.28
CA VAL A 35 5.52 -2.30 8.90
C VAL A 35 4.86 -3.38 9.75
N THR A 36 4.61 -3.12 11.03
CA THR A 36 3.84 -4.03 11.90
C THR A 36 2.45 -4.28 11.33
N PHE A 37 1.81 -3.25 10.78
CA PHE A 37 0.52 -3.39 10.12
C PHE A 37 0.63 -4.10 8.77
N LEU A 38 1.61 -3.75 7.93
CA LEU A 38 1.77 -4.34 6.60
C LEU A 38 2.12 -5.83 6.64
N CYS A 39 2.98 -6.24 7.57
CA CYS A 39 3.43 -7.63 7.71
C CYS A 39 2.57 -8.45 8.67
N GLY A 40 1.79 -7.80 9.55
CA GLY A 40 0.87 -8.46 10.47
C GLY A 40 -0.48 -8.82 9.86
N VAL A 41 -0.81 -8.28 8.69
CA VAL A 41 -1.99 -8.70 7.93
C VAL A 41 -1.69 -10.03 7.26
N GLU A 42 -2.42 -11.05 7.65
CA GLU A 42 -2.30 -12.37 7.04
C GLU A 42 -2.73 -12.27 5.58
N ALA A 43 -1.84 -12.60 4.64
CA ALA A 43 -2.07 -12.41 3.20
C ALA A 43 -3.35 -13.12 2.70
N SER A 44 -3.83 -14.12 3.44
CA SER A 44 -5.06 -14.85 3.16
C SER A 44 -6.35 -14.18 3.66
N GLN A 45 -6.29 -13.03 4.34
CA GLN A 45 -7.49 -12.32 4.80
C GLN A 45 -8.02 -11.41 3.67
N PRO A 46 -9.15 -11.76 3.04
CA PRO A 46 -9.72 -10.92 1.99
C PRO A 46 -10.33 -9.66 2.58
N VAL A 47 -10.08 -8.52 1.93
CA VAL A 47 -10.86 -7.31 2.17
C VAL A 47 -12.21 -7.47 1.47
N VAL A 48 -13.28 -7.55 2.25
CA VAL A 48 -14.65 -7.61 1.73
C VAL A 48 -15.17 -6.19 1.58
N VAL A 49 -15.60 -5.84 0.36
CA VAL A 49 -16.25 -4.56 0.05
C VAL A 49 -17.64 -4.81 -0.51
N ASP A 50 -18.60 -4.00 -0.10
CA ASP A 50 -19.93 -4.03 -0.67
C ASP A 50 -20.01 -3.31 -2.03
N LEU A 51 -21.19 -3.36 -2.67
CA LEU A 51 -21.39 -2.75 -3.99
C LEU A 51 -21.24 -1.22 -3.98
N ALA A 52 -21.68 -0.56 -2.90
CA ALA A 52 -21.59 0.89 -2.77
C ALA A 52 -20.14 1.32 -2.57
N GLU A 53 -19.39 0.59 -1.74
CA GLU A 53 -17.96 0.81 -1.50
C GLU A 53 -17.14 0.56 -2.77
N ALA A 54 -17.40 -0.53 -3.49
CA ALA A 54 -16.74 -0.81 -4.77
C ALA A 54 -16.98 0.31 -5.79
N ARG A 55 -18.19 0.88 -5.84
CA ARG A 55 -18.51 2.03 -6.69
C ARG A 55 -17.75 3.28 -6.24
N ALA A 56 -17.66 3.54 -4.94
CA ALA A 56 -16.92 4.68 -4.41
C ALA A 56 -15.42 4.59 -4.77
N LEU A 57 -14.80 3.43 -4.58
CA LEU A 57 -13.40 3.19 -4.94
C LEU A 57 -13.15 3.39 -6.44
N ARG A 58 -14.10 2.98 -7.29
CA ARG A 58 -14.05 3.25 -8.74
C ARG A 58 -14.04 4.75 -9.03
N LEU A 59 -14.95 5.52 -8.43
CA LEU A 59 -15.04 6.96 -8.62
C LEU A 59 -13.76 7.68 -8.18
N LEU A 60 -13.16 7.24 -7.07
CA LEU A 60 -11.88 7.77 -6.61
C LEU A 60 -10.74 7.45 -7.57
N GLY A 61 -10.70 6.22 -8.11
CA GLY A 61 -9.74 5.82 -9.12
C GLY A 61 -9.86 6.63 -10.42
N ASP A 62 -11.09 6.79 -10.92
CA ASP A 62 -11.37 7.55 -12.14
C ASP A 62 -11.02 9.05 -11.97
N ALA A 63 -11.13 9.58 -10.74
CA ALA A 63 -10.74 10.94 -10.39
C ALA A 63 -9.23 11.11 -10.10
N GLY A 64 -8.45 10.02 -10.11
CA GLY A 64 -7.02 10.04 -9.74
C GLY A 64 -6.74 10.27 -8.26
N LEU A 65 -7.74 10.08 -7.40
CA LEU A 65 -7.65 10.28 -5.94
C LEU A 65 -7.22 9.03 -5.18
N ALA A 66 -7.32 7.86 -5.81
CA ALA A 66 -6.86 6.59 -5.26
C ALA A 66 -6.31 5.69 -6.39
N PRO A 67 -5.43 4.74 -6.09
CA PRO A 67 -5.10 3.68 -7.03
C PRO A 67 -6.35 2.89 -7.42
N PRO A 68 -6.46 2.42 -8.68
CA PRO A 68 -7.52 1.49 -9.05
C PRO A 68 -7.40 0.19 -8.24
N LEU A 69 -8.49 -0.57 -8.14
CA LEU A 69 -8.45 -1.88 -7.51
C LEU A 69 -7.52 -2.81 -8.30
N LEU A 70 -6.37 -3.16 -7.70
CA LEU A 70 -5.33 -4.02 -8.28
C LEU A 70 -5.45 -5.49 -7.84
N PHE A 71 -6.55 -5.86 -7.18
CA PHE A 71 -6.74 -7.23 -6.70
C PHE A 71 -6.77 -8.21 -7.89
N SER A 72 -5.77 -9.09 -7.96
CA SER A 72 -5.81 -10.28 -8.79
C SER A 72 -6.18 -11.45 -7.90
N PRO A 73 -7.25 -12.22 -8.21
CA PRO A 73 -7.48 -13.47 -7.51
C PRO A 73 -6.29 -14.40 -7.73
N ASP A 74 -5.89 -15.13 -6.68
CA ASP A 74 -4.87 -16.16 -6.78
C ASP A 74 -5.35 -17.24 -7.78
N PRO A 75 -4.55 -17.61 -8.79
CA PRO A 75 -4.91 -18.69 -9.70
C PRO A 75 -4.80 -20.02 -8.94
N LEU A 76 -5.95 -20.65 -8.68
CA LEU A 76 -6.06 -22.00 -8.13
C LEU A 76 -5.32 -23.03 -8.99
#